data_AF-A0A919TWS5-F1
#
_entry.id   AF-A0A919TWS5-F1
#
_cell.length_a   1.000
_cell.length_b   1.000
_cell.length_c   1.000
_cell.angle_alpha   90.00
_cell.angle_beta   90.00
_cell.angle_gamma   90.00
#
_symmetry.space_group_name_H-M   'P 1'
#
loop_
_entity.id
_entity.type
_entity.pdbx_description
1 polymer ?
#
loop_
_entity_poly.entity_id
_entity_poly.type
_entity_poly.pdbx_seq_one_letter_code
_entity_poly.pdbx_strand_id
1 'polypeptide(L)'
;MRRNTRPVSHGILAAAFVATGAVALPAIPAAAATRTSGTVHPTGALAPTAKVAAKFKIRALGTLPASVDLRAGAPAVGDQGQVGSCVAWSIGYSLSGYYARGIAGAGVPYAPLYLYMRTVQGTPGPNTGLSVSAALRNEQTEGIDTQADYWQGTTNYSVAPTADQVANAANYKLTGWTTLFAGVQGGTRAQAAIQQSLADGTPVSITIPVYSAFDSVKSMDAYSSTSGALRGYHQVTAYGYDSTGLIIRNSWGTRWGSSGDAKLAWSFVNGSVVAGYTVAGVSDKGQATVGTPKVTGLSAAKAAGGTTVTIIGTNLTGVTKVSFGTVTADFTNVTTDGGAAAIAAVVPAGQKVGTVVDVTVTNGAGTSAVVAADKFTYATPAPALTALAPATVTTLGGTPVTLTGTNLTGATVKVGGVVASPRNVTATSLTFTAPVRAAGSADVTITTAGGTVSLPLTYVAPAAPTVTSLSATSVTTKTGTALVVTGTSFVGTVSATVDGRNVGLTRVSDTQLKLTVPAHAAGTVPVVIKAAGGSTDPISLTYVAPAPTVSSLSPSAGSATKGAVVTVAGSSFTGATSVRLGDTEVPFQVLSDTKLQVTVPATAAGSYLVTVTTPSGSSVTAAKYTARA
;
A
#
# COMPACT_ATOMS: atom_id res chain seq x y z
N MET A 1 69.99 49.85 64.89
CA MET A 1 70.31 48.68 65.76
C MET A 1 70.46 47.44 64.88
N ARG A 2 71.62 46.77 64.99
CA ARG A 2 72.01 45.37 64.61
C ARG A 2 71.50 44.83 63.25
N ARG A 3 72.33 44.79 62.18
CA ARG A 3 73.45 43.86 61.84
C ARG A 3 73.05 42.38 61.64
N ASN A 4 73.17 41.89 60.40
CA ASN A 4 74.07 40.79 59.97
C ASN A 4 73.88 40.50 58.46
N THR A 5 74.79 40.90 57.56
CA THR A 5 76.06 40.27 57.09
C THR A 5 75.90 39.25 55.96
N ARG A 6 76.49 39.58 54.80
CA ARG A 6 76.76 38.75 53.58
C ARG A 6 77.84 37.68 53.85
N PRO A 7 78.10 36.72 52.93
CA PRO A 7 79.13 36.92 51.87
C PRO A 7 78.76 36.21 50.51
N VAL A 8 79.06 36.68 49.29
CA VAL A 8 80.27 36.54 48.40
C VAL A 8 81.13 35.28 48.72
N SER A 9 81.50 34.34 47.83
CA SER A 9 82.16 34.44 46.51
C SER A 9 82.28 33.08 45.79
N HIS A 10 82.40 33.17 44.46
CA HIS A 10 82.95 32.29 43.41
C HIS A 10 83.41 30.83 43.70
N GLY A 11 82.92 29.92 42.86
CA GLY A 11 83.57 28.64 42.52
C GLY A 11 83.18 28.23 41.09
N ILE A 12 84.15 28.21 40.18
CA ILE A 12 84.06 27.71 38.80
C ILE A 12 84.18 26.19 38.82
N LEU A 13 83.26 25.46 38.17
CA LEU A 13 83.55 24.14 37.61
C LEU A 13 82.60 23.83 36.45
N ALA A 14 83.21 23.48 35.32
CA ALA A 14 82.60 23.10 34.05
C ALA A 14 81.85 21.76 34.14
N ALA A 15 80.81 21.58 33.34
CA ALA A 15 80.60 20.37 32.53
C ALA A 15 79.34 20.44 31.66
N ALA A 16 79.54 20.02 30.41
CA ALA A 16 78.63 19.26 29.55
C ALA A 16 77.33 19.92 29.06
N PHE A 17 77.40 20.34 27.79
CA PHE A 17 76.30 20.22 26.82
C PHE A 17 75.57 18.88 26.99
N VAL A 18 74.28 18.92 27.29
CA VAL A 18 73.36 17.81 26.98
C VAL A 18 72.18 18.41 26.23
N ALA A 19 72.17 18.13 24.94
CA ALA A 19 71.02 18.29 24.07
C ALA A 19 69.88 17.38 24.58
N THR A 20 68.70 17.94 24.80
CA THR A 20 67.46 17.17 24.83
C THR A 20 66.56 17.68 23.71
N GLY A 21 66.36 16.78 22.74
CA GLY A 21 65.69 17.07 21.49
C GLY A 21 64.25 17.53 21.66
N ALA A 22 63.95 18.68 21.05
CA ALA A 22 62.60 18.92 20.56
C ALA A 22 62.29 17.82 19.53
N VAL A 23 61.31 16.98 19.83
CA VAL A 23 60.72 16.08 18.84
C VAL A 23 60.04 16.97 17.80
N ALA A 24 60.72 17.14 16.68
CA ALA A 24 60.16 17.73 15.47
C ALA A 24 58.96 16.87 15.05
N LEU A 25 57.76 17.44 15.14
CA LEU A 25 56.62 16.94 14.40
C LEU A 25 56.94 17.13 12.90
N PRO A 26 56.70 16.13 12.05
CA PRO A 26 57.02 16.24 10.64
C PRO A 26 56.21 17.39 10.03
N ALA A 27 56.91 18.36 9.45
CA ALA A 27 56.32 19.37 8.59
C ALA A 27 55.58 18.65 7.45
N ILE A 28 54.25 18.77 7.43
CA ILE A 28 53.45 18.36 6.29
C ILE A 28 53.80 19.34 5.16
N PRO A 29 54.19 18.87 3.96
CA PRO A 29 54.53 19.78 2.89
C PRO A 29 53.28 20.55 2.49
N ALA A 30 53.32 21.88 2.67
CA ALA A 30 52.42 22.81 2.00
C ALA A 30 52.75 22.74 0.50
N ALA A 31 52.13 21.82 -0.22
CA ALA A 31 52.17 21.83 -1.67
C ALA A 31 51.30 22.99 -2.16
N ALA A 32 51.87 24.18 -2.18
CA ALA A 32 51.35 25.30 -2.94
C ALA A 32 51.48 24.95 -4.42
N ALA A 33 50.36 24.63 -5.07
CA ALA A 33 50.32 24.52 -6.53
C ALA A 33 50.52 25.92 -7.13
N THR A 34 51.62 26.09 -7.87
CA THR A 34 51.94 27.27 -8.68
C THR A 34 50.92 27.44 -9.80
N ARG A 35 50.45 28.68 -9.99
CA ARG A 35 49.37 29.07 -10.92
C ARG A 35 49.92 29.35 -12.33
N THR A 36 49.26 28.82 -13.35
CA THR A 36 49.26 29.37 -14.71
C THR A 36 47.86 29.95 -15.05
N SER A 37 47.88 30.97 -15.90
CA SER A 37 46.80 31.92 -16.21
C SER A 37 45.50 31.28 -16.72
N GLY A 38 44.37 31.74 -16.16
CA GLY A 38 42.99 31.32 -16.44
C GLY A 38 42.23 31.13 -15.13
N THR A 39 41.55 32.16 -14.61
CA THR A 39 41.10 32.26 -13.20
C THR A 39 40.15 31.15 -12.78
N VAL A 40 40.69 30.08 -12.19
CA VAL A 40 39.91 29.06 -11.49
C VAL A 40 39.64 29.50 -10.05
N HIS A 41 38.38 29.46 -9.60
CA HIS A 41 38.00 29.84 -8.23
C HIS A 41 38.71 28.93 -7.20
N PRO A 42 39.16 29.48 -6.06
CA PRO A 42 39.86 28.71 -5.04
C PRO A 42 38.91 27.79 -4.27
N THR A 43 39.40 26.59 -3.98
CA THR A 43 38.85 25.67 -2.99
C THR A 43 39.38 26.05 -1.61
N GLY A 44 38.58 25.87 -0.55
CA GLY A 44 38.96 26.37 0.77
C GLY A 44 38.30 25.65 1.94
N ALA A 45 37.70 24.48 1.73
CA ALA A 45 37.26 23.64 2.83
C ALA A 45 38.43 22.75 3.28
N LEU A 46 38.62 22.63 4.59
CA LEU A 46 39.51 21.61 5.15
C LEU A 46 38.76 20.28 5.23
N ALA A 47 39.47 19.17 4.97
CA ALA A 47 38.91 17.85 5.16
C ALA A 47 38.51 17.65 6.64
N PRO A 48 37.32 17.10 6.93
CA PRO A 48 36.92 16.85 8.31
C PRO A 48 37.87 15.84 8.97
N THR A 49 38.44 16.21 10.13
CA THR A 49 39.35 15.34 10.90
C THR A 49 38.60 14.35 11.80
N ALA A 50 37.41 14.73 12.28
CA ALA A 50 36.56 13.89 13.10
C ALA A 50 35.62 13.02 12.25
N LYS A 51 35.58 11.71 12.54
CA LYS A 51 34.66 10.76 11.91
C LYS A 51 33.34 10.71 12.67
N VAL A 52 32.26 11.16 12.04
CA VAL A 52 30.90 11.16 12.58
C VAL A 52 30.00 10.41 11.60
N ALA A 53 29.45 9.28 12.02
CA ALA A 53 28.46 8.53 11.25
C ALA A 53 27.12 9.28 11.20
N ALA A 54 26.28 8.96 10.22
CA ALA A 54 24.93 9.51 10.10
C ALA A 54 24.10 9.26 11.37
N LYS A 55 23.66 10.32 12.05
CA LYS A 55 23.02 10.25 13.39
C LYS A 55 21.49 10.23 13.41
N PHE A 56 20.82 10.48 12.29
CA PHE A 56 19.36 10.64 12.26
C PHE A 56 18.64 9.30 12.08
N LYS A 57 17.46 9.16 12.71
CA LYS A 57 16.48 8.12 12.35
C LYS A 57 15.92 8.48 10.97
N ILE A 58 16.45 7.83 9.94
CA ILE A 58 16.04 8.03 8.56
C ILE A 58 14.66 7.38 8.39
N ARG A 59 13.67 8.10 7.84
CA ARG A 59 12.42 7.47 7.37
C ARG A 59 12.75 6.45 6.28
N ALA A 60 11.95 5.39 6.16
CA ALA A 60 12.14 4.47 5.04
C ALA A 60 12.11 5.25 3.72
N LEU A 61 13.12 5.08 2.85
CA LEU A 61 13.26 5.87 1.62
C LEU A 61 11.97 5.88 0.76
N GLY A 62 11.18 4.81 0.78
CA GLY A 62 9.87 4.73 0.10
C GLY A 62 8.77 5.63 0.67
N THR A 63 9.02 6.35 1.77
CA THR A 63 8.10 7.30 2.40
C THR A 63 8.51 8.76 2.22
N LEU A 64 9.70 9.03 1.67
CA LEU A 64 10.12 10.40 1.34
C LEU A 64 9.51 10.85 0.00
N PRO A 65 9.28 12.16 -0.20
CA PRO A 65 8.89 12.69 -1.50
C PRO A 65 9.87 12.24 -2.59
N ALA A 66 9.35 11.94 -3.79
CA ALA A 66 10.19 11.54 -4.92
C ALA A 66 11.18 12.65 -5.35
N SER A 67 10.85 13.91 -5.08
CA SER A 67 11.68 15.08 -5.32
C SER A 67 11.37 16.20 -4.34
N VAL A 68 12.36 17.05 -4.07
CA VAL A 68 12.25 18.28 -3.26
C VAL A 68 13.03 19.39 -3.94
N ASP A 69 12.51 20.62 -3.94
CA ASP A 69 13.23 21.82 -4.40
C ASP A 69 12.95 23.02 -3.49
N LEU A 70 13.94 23.42 -2.70
CA LEU A 70 13.89 24.53 -1.75
C LEU A 70 14.52 25.82 -2.32
N ARG A 71 14.92 25.84 -3.60
CA ARG A 71 15.65 26.98 -4.18
C ARG A 71 14.86 28.29 -4.19
N ALA A 72 13.54 28.22 -4.11
CA ALA A 72 12.69 29.41 -3.96
C ALA A 72 12.98 30.20 -2.67
N GLY A 73 13.46 29.53 -1.61
CA GLY A 73 13.89 30.16 -0.37
C GLY A 73 15.38 30.55 -0.34
N ALA A 74 16.17 30.10 -1.31
CA ALA A 74 17.61 30.29 -1.32
C ALA A 74 18.01 31.74 -1.67
N PRO A 75 19.03 32.32 -1.02
CA PRO A 75 19.61 33.61 -1.40
C PRO A 75 20.09 33.61 -2.86
N ALA A 76 20.13 34.78 -3.49
CA ALA A 76 20.64 34.93 -4.86
C ALA A 76 22.03 34.30 -5.02
N VAL A 77 22.40 33.86 -6.23
CA VAL A 77 23.71 33.23 -6.44
C VAL A 77 24.84 34.23 -6.20
N GLY A 78 25.76 33.88 -5.29
CA GLY A 78 26.92 34.68 -4.93
C GLY A 78 28.21 34.23 -5.60
N ASP A 79 29.26 35.06 -5.47
CA ASP A 79 30.60 34.80 -6.01
C ASP A 79 31.67 35.08 -4.96
N GLN A 80 32.39 34.03 -4.55
CA GLN A 80 33.46 34.11 -3.55
C GLN A 80 34.73 34.81 -4.07
N GLY A 81 34.82 35.08 -5.37
CA GLY A 81 35.97 35.70 -5.99
C GLY A 81 37.23 34.86 -5.84
N GLN A 82 38.30 35.50 -5.37
CA GLN A 82 39.65 34.94 -5.31
C GLN A 82 40.06 34.41 -3.93
N VAL A 83 39.13 34.37 -2.97
CA VAL A 83 39.40 33.89 -1.61
C VAL A 83 38.79 32.51 -1.43
N GLY A 84 39.53 31.59 -0.79
CA GLY A 84 39.08 30.24 -0.39
C GLY A 84 38.02 30.27 0.73
N SER A 85 36.98 31.08 0.58
CA SER A 85 35.95 31.34 1.59
C SER A 85 34.69 30.50 1.39
N CYS A 86 34.73 29.46 0.55
CA CYS A 86 33.57 28.62 0.20
C CYS A 86 32.78 28.10 1.41
N VAL A 87 33.46 27.80 2.52
CA VAL A 87 32.83 27.38 3.79
C VAL A 87 31.95 28.50 4.34
N ALA A 88 32.46 29.72 4.42
CA ALA A 88 31.72 30.87 4.90
C ALA A 88 30.58 31.26 3.95
N TRP A 89 30.74 31.04 2.64
CA TRP A 89 29.65 31.22 1.68
C TRP A 89 28.53 30.20 1.84
N SER A 90 28.88 28.91 1.96
CA SER A 90 27.86 27.87 2.12
C SER A 90 27.12 27.97 3.45
N ILE A 91 27.81 28.32 4.54
CA ILE A 91 27.17 28.48 5.86
C ILE A 91 26.51 29.86 5.96
N GLY A 92 27.31 30.92 6.01
CA GLY A 92 26.84 32.26 6.37
C GLY A 92 26.02 32.95 5.30
N TYR A 93 26.35 32.80 4.01
CA TYR A 93 25.53 33.41 2.95
C TYR A 93 24.33 32.53 2.61
N SER A 94 24.57 31.25 2.29
CA SER A 94 23.54 30.36 1.78
C SER A 94 22.61 29.82 2.88
N LEU A 95 23.12 29.06 3.86
CA LEU A 95 22.26 28.48 4.90
C LEU A 95 21.63 29.55 5.80
N SER A 96 22.44 30.44 6.36
CA SER A 96 21.95 31.48 7.26
C SER A 96 21.05 32.48 6.52
N GLY A 97 21.38 32.83 5.29
CA GLY A 97 20.52 33.68 4.45
C GLY A 97 19.19 33.02 4.08
N TYR A 98 19.14 31.70 3.87
CA TYR A 98 17.89 30.96 3.66
C TYR A 98 16.94 31.11 4.86
N TYR A 99 17.48 31.00 6.08
CA TYR A 99 16.69 31.14 7.30
C TYR A 99 16.33 32.57 7.66
N ALA A 100 17.19 33.54 7.33
CA ALA A 100 16.92 34.95 7.54
C ALA A 100 15.88 35.53 6.56
N ARG A 101 15.62 34.85 5.44
CA ARG A 101 14.70 35.33 4.41
C ARG A 101 13.29 35.51 4.97
N GLY A 102 12.77 36.73 4.88
CA GLY A 102 11.42 37.07 5.36
C GLY A 102 11.34 37.42 6.84
N ILE A 103 12.46 37.36 7.58
CA ILE A 103 12.54 37.82 8.96
C ILE A 103 12.89 39.31 8.95
N ALA A 104 11.96 40.14 9.45
CA ALA A 104 12.18 41.58 9.57
C ALA A 104 13.35 41.87 10.54
N GLY A 105 14.36 42.61 10.08
CA GLY A 105 15.53 42.96 10.90
C GLY A 105 16.63 41.90 10.96
N ALA A 106 16.55 40.81 10.18
CA ALA A 106 17.58 39.78 10.15
C ALA A 106 18.87 40.15 9.39
N GLY A 107 18.93 41.32 8.73
CA GLY A 107 20.19 41.85 8.19
C GLY A 107 20.79 41.04 7.02
N VAL A 108 20.00 40.74 5.99
CA VAL A 108 20.47 40.02 4.79
C VAL A 108 20.72 40.95 3.58
N PRO A 109 21.65 40.59 2.67
CA PRO A 109 22.51 39.39 2.71
C PRO A 109 23.66 39.49 3.73
N TYR A 110 24.06 38.36 4.30
CA TYR A 110 25.21 38.28 5.21
C TYR A 110 26.54 38.31 4.45
N ALA A 111 27.62 38.70 5.14
CA ALA A 111 28.96 38.88 4.59
C ALA A 111 29.89 37.68 4.86
N PRO A 112 30.15 36.80 3.87
CA PRO A 112 30.98 35.61 4.08
C PRO A 112 32.42 35.92 4.40
N LEU A 113 32.96 37.01 3.87
CA LEU A 113 34.34 37.39 4.15
C LEU A 113 34.51 37.77 5.62
N TYR A 114 33.49 38.32 6.29
CA TYR A 114 33.53 38.56 7.72
C TYR A 114 33.67 37.24 8.49
N LEU A 115 32.78 36.27 8.22
CA LEU A 115 32.84 34.95 8.86
C LEU A 115 34.16 34.23 8.54
N TYR A 116 34.68 34.39 7.32
CA TYR A 116 35.99 33.91 6.92
C TYR A 116 37.08 34.48 7.84
N MET A 117 37.18 35.80 7.93
CA MET A 117 38.18 36.51 8.73
C MET A 117 38.09 36.18 10.22
N ARG A 118 36.87 35.99 10.75
CA ARG A 118 36.65 35.57 12.13
C ARG A 118 37.03 34.12 12.40
N THR A 119 36.97 33.26 11.38
CA THR A 119 37.28 31.83 11.53
C THR A 119 38.77 31.54 11.46
N VAL A 120 39.53 32.28 10.64
CA VAL A 120 40.94 31.97 10.32
C VAL A 120 41.98 32.44 11.34
N GLN A 121 41.60 33.04 12.47
CA GLN A 121 42.43 33.46 13.62
C GLN A 121 43.94 33.66 13.31
N GLY A 122 44.32 34.82 12.76
CA GLY A 122 45.71 35.16 12.39
C GLY A 122 45.78 36.18 11.24
N THR A 123 46.90 36.24 10.51
CA THR A 123 47.01 36.95 9.22
C THR A 123 46.75 35.95 8.08
N PRO A 124 45.50 35.75 7.64
CA PRO A 124 45.19 34.74 6.63
C PRO A 124 45.74 35.14 5.26
N GLY A 125 46.20 34.15 4.50
CA GLY A 125 46.39 34.29 3.06
C GLY A 125 45.09 33.99 2.31
N PRO A 126 44.98 34.34 1.02
CA PRO A 126 43.77 34.13 0.21
C PRO A 126 43.36 32.66 0.09
N ASN A 127 44.29 31.74 0.35
CA ASN A 127 44.11 30.29 0.26
C ASN A 127 44.06 29.59 1.62
N THR A 128 43.93 30.34 2.73
CA THR A 128 43.77 29.71 4.05
C THR A 128 42.41 29.02 4.11
N GLY A 129 42.42 27.68 4.20
CA GLY A 129 41.20 26.87 4.26
C GLY A 129 40.51 26.93 5.63
N LEU A 130 39.19 26.72 5.64
CA LEU A 130 38.35 26.74 6.83
C LEU A 130 37.91 25.34 7.25
N SER A 131 37.96 25.10 8.55
CA SER A 131 37.19 24.02 9.16
C SER A 131 35.71 24.41 9.21
N VAL A 132 34.84 23.58 8.64
CA VAL A 132 33.38 23.80 8.61
C VAL A 132 32.80 23.91 10.02
N SER A 133 33.26 23.05 10.94
CA SER A 133 32.81 23.10 12.35
C SER A 133 33.36 24.29 13.12
N ALA A 134 34.51 24.85 12.72
CA ALA A 134 34.99 26.10 13.31
C ALA A 134 34.13 27.28 12.84
N ALA A 135 33.81 27.36 11.55
CA ALA A 135 32.92 28.40 11.02
C ALA A 135 31.52 28.34 11.64
N LEU A 136 30.90 27.14 11.72
CA LEU A 136 29.60 26.94 12.38
C LEU A 136 29.63 27.37 13.85
N ARG A 137 30.70 27.03 14.59
CA ARG A 137 30.84 27.46 15.99
C ARG A 137 31.00 28.96 16.10
N ASN A 138 31.86 29.57 15.29
CA ASN A 138 32.10 31.02 15.35
C ASN A 138 30.84 31.80 14.97
N GLU A 139 30.10 31.38 13.95
CA GLU A 139 28.82 32.01 13.62
C GLU A 139 27.78 31.82 14.72
N GLN A 140 27.79 30.69 15.43
CA GLN A 140 26.93 30.47 16.59
C GLN A 140 27.31 31.33 17.80
N THR A 141 28.60 31.51 18.08
CA THR A 141 29.07 32.19 19.30
C THR A 141 29.26 33.69 19.11
N GLU A 142 29.81 34.09 17.97
CA GLU A 142 30.23 35.46 17.65
C GLU A 142 29.32 36.13 16.63
N GLY A 143 28.67 35.35 15.76
CA GLY A 143 27.74 35.83 14.73
C GLY A 143 28.40 36.14 13.38
N ILE A 144 27.60 36.65 12.46
CA ILE A 144 28.01 37.06 11.11
C ILE A 144 27.52 38.49 10.82
N ASP A 145 28.34 39.28 10.14
CA ASP A 145 27.97 40.65 9.77
C ASP A 145 27.14 40.69 8.47
N THR A 146 26.47 41.81 8.21
CA THR A 146 25.71 42.04 6.97
C THR A 146 26.63 42.57 5.87
N GLN A 147 26.30 42.36 4.59
CA GLN A 147 27.04 42.98 3.49
C GLN A 147 26.91 44.51 3.45
N ALA A 148 25.86 45.06 4.08
CA ALA A 148 25.69 46.51 4.20
C ALA A 148 26.69 47.12 5.18
N ASP A 149 27.03 46.40 6.25
CA ASP A 149 27.90 46.87 7.33
C ASP A 149 29.37 46.40 7.17
N TYR A 150 29.59 45.34 6.40
CA TYR A 150 30.91 44.77 6.10
C TYR A 150 31.32 44.95 4.64
N TRP A 151 31.88 46.12 4.34
CA TRP A 151 32.21 46.57 2.98
C TRP A 151 33.49 45.97 2.36
N GLN A 152 34.24 45.14 3.10
CA GLN A 152 35.50 44.53 2.64
C GLN A 152 35.31 43.51 1.48
N GLY A 153 34.05 43.21 1.12
CA GLY A 153 33.68 42.51 -0.10
C GLY A 153 34.15 41.06 -0.11
N THR A 154 34.77 40.62 -1.21
CA THR A 154 35.18 39.22 -1.42
C THR A 154 36.69 39.07 -1.63
N THR A 155 37.45 40.16 -1.50
CA THR A 155 38.88 40.21 -1.83
C THR A 155 39.76 40.81 -0.73
N ASN A 156 39.21 41.64 0.17
CA ASN A 156 40.02 42.33 1.18
C ASN A 156 40.15 41.53 2.49
N TYR A 157 40.87 40.41 2.44
CA TYR A 157 41.17 39.54 3.61
C TYR A 157 42.38 40.01 4.42
N SER A 158 43.00 41.15 4.07
CA SER A 158 44.19 41.66 4.75
C SER A 158 43.86 42.65 5.88
N VAL A 159 42.59 43.02 6.04
CA VAL A 159 42.13 43.95 7.07
C VAL A 159 41.16 43.23 8.00
N ALA A 160 41.48 43.20 9.29
CA ALA A 160 40.60 42.58 10.28
C ALA A 160 39.26 43.35 10.42
N PRO A 161 38.17 42.68 10.81
CA PRO A 161 36.92 43.36 11.13
C PRO A 161 37.10 44.38 12.27
N THR A 162 36.47 45.54 12.13
CA THR A 162 36.47 46.60 13.16
C THR A 162 35.60 46.22 14.37
N ALA A 163 35.79 46.89 15.50
CA ALA A 163 34.99 46.64 16.71
C ALA A 163 33.47 46.83 16.47
N ASP A 164 33.09 47.81 15.65
CA ASP A 164 31.68 48.07 15.31
C ASP A 164 31.08 46.96 14.45
N GLN A 165 31.85 46.43 13.49
CA GLN A 165 31.46 45.27 12.69
C GLN A 165 31.33 44.01 13.55
N VAL A 166 32.23 43.82 14.51
CA VAL A 166 32.12 42.75 15.50
C VAL A 166 30.86 42.89 16.36
N ALA A 167 30.55 44.11 16.81
CA ALA A 167 29.35 44.39 17.58
C ALA A 167 28.06 44.19 16.76
N ASN A 168 28.06 44.57 15.48
CA ASN A 168 26.91 44.36 14.61
C ASN A 168 26.66 42.88 14.33
N ALA A 169 27.72 42.12 14.02
CA ALA A 169 27.62 40.69 13.78
C ALA A 169 27.05 39.90 14.95
N ALA A 170 27.27 40.34 16.19
CA ALA A 170 26.74 39.69 17.39
C ALA A 170 25.20 39.65 17.43
N ASN A 171 24.51 40.41 16.59
CA ASN A 171 23.05 40.36 16.44
C ASN A 171 22.57 39.18 15.58
N TYR A 172 23.44 38.58 14.76
CA TYR A 172 23.08 37.56 13.77
C TYR A 172 23.89 36.28 14.01
N LYS A 173 23.38 35.40 14.87
CA LYS A 173 24.04 34.17 15.31
C LYS A 173 23.25 32.94 14.90
N LEU A 174 23.90 31.83 14.62
CA LEU A 174 23.19 30.55 14.49
C LEU A 174 22.49 30.19 15.81
N THR A 175 21.22 29.82 15.76
CA THR A 175 20.50 29.32 16.95
C THR A 175 20.85 27.88 17.30
N GLY A 176 21.41 27.15 16.34
CA GLY A 176 21.86 25.78 16.49
C GLY A 176 22.34 25.22 15.15
N TRP A 177 23.12 24.13 15.20
CA TRP A 177 23.53 23.41 14.01
C TRP A 177 23.73 21.93 14.33
N THR A 178 23.64 21.09 13.31
CA THR A 178 23.80 19.64 13.44
C THR A 178 24.74 19.10 12.36
N THR A 179 25.66 18.22 12.77
CA THR A 179 26.42 17.37 11.85
C THR A 179 25.54 16.21 11.41
N LEU A 180 25.19 16.14 10.13
CA LEU A 180 24.55 14.96 9.54
C LEU A 180 25.54 13.80 9.52
N PHE A 181 26.73 14.03 8.97
CA PHE A 181 27.85 13.08 8.91
C PHE A 181 29.14 13.87 8.63
N ALA A 182 30.31 13.31 8.97
CA ALA A 182 31.62 13.93 8.70
C ALA A 182 32.76 12.91 8.69
N GLY A 183 33.82 13.17 7.92
CA GLY A 183 35.08 12.41 7.96
C GLY A 183 34.99 10.98 7.42
N VAL A 184 33.91 10.66 6.70
CA VAL A 184 33.64 9.37 6.06
C VAL A 184 33.04 9.60 4.69
N GLN A 185 33.34 8.74 3.71
CA GLN A 185 32.58 8.72 2.45
C GLN A 185 31.12 8.43 2.80
N GLY A 186 30.23 9.31 2.35
CA GLY A 186 28.87 9.37 2.88
C GLY A 186 28.06 8.08 2.67
N GLY A 187 28.24 7.40 1.54
CA GLY A 187 27.46 6.22 1.17
C GLY A 187 25.95 6.47 1.17
N THR A 188 25.18 5.40 1.08
CA THR A 188 23.70 5.47 1.01
C THR A 188 23.07 6.07 2.28
N ARG A 189 23.74 5.97 3.44
CA ARG A 189 23.27 6.58 4.69
C ARG A 189 23.38 8.10 4.67
N ALA A 190 24.44 8.67 4.10
CA ALA A 190 24.54 10.12 3.93
C ALA A 190 23.52 10.64 2.93
N GLN A 191 23.35 9.95 1.79
CA GLN A 191 22.30 10.28 0.83
C GLN A 191 20.94 10.35 1.53
N ALA A 192 20.59 9.31 2.29
CA ALA A 192 19.30 9.25 2.96
C ALA A 192 19.16 10.33 4.06
N ALA A 193 20.24 10.67 4.79
CA ALA A 193 20.23 11.77 5.74
C ALA A 193 20.04 13.15 5.07
N ILE A 194 20.67 13.36 3.91
CA ILE A 194 20.51 14.59 3.11
C ILE A 194 19.07 14.68 2.57
N GLN A 195 18.54 13.59 2.00
CA GLN A 195 17.17 13.54 1.48
C GLN A 195 16.13 13.80 2.57
N GLN A 196 16.33 13.23 3.77
CA GLN A 196 15.49 13.49 4.92
C GLN A 196 15.52 14.97 5.31
N SER A 197 16.70 15.55 5.48
CA SER A 197 16.84 16.98 5.84
C SER A 197 16.14 17.89 4.83
N LEU A 198 16.31 17.63 3.53
CA LEU A 198 15.68 18.40 2.48
C LEU A 198 14.15 18.22 2.47
N ALA A 199 13.66 16.99 2.68
CA ALA A 199 12.23 16.72 2.82
C ALA A 199 11.62 17.43 4.05
N ASP A 200 12.40 17.65 5.10
CA ASP A 200 12.02 18.44 6.27
C ASP A 200 12.14 19.96 6.04
N GLY A 201 12.40 20.40 4.80
CA GLY A 201 12.51 21.81 4.42
C GLY A 201 13.83 22.48 4.85
N THR A 202 14.84 21.68 5.21
CA THR A 202 16.12 22.14 5.74
C THR A 202 17.26 21.91 4.72
N PRO A 203 17.82 22.98 4.12
CA PRO A 203 18.97 22.89 3.23
C PRO A 203 20.22 22.34 3.94
N VAL A 204 21.13 21.73 3.18
CA VAL A 204 22.31 21.03 3.72
C VAL A 204 23.59 21.59 3.15
N SER A 205 24.51 22.07 3.99
CA SER A 205 25.87 22.42 3.58
C SER A 205 26.71 21.15 3.50
N ILE A 206 27.25 20.82 2.32
CA ILE A 206 28.01 19.60 2.06
C ILE A 206 29.47 19.90 1.67
N THR A 207 30.37 19.03 2.11
CA THR A 207 31.80 19.09 1.76
C THR A 207 32.10 18.09 0.65
N ILE A 208 32.61 18.57 -0.48
CA ILE A 208 32.91 17.78 -1.68
C ILE A 208 34.38 17.91 -2.08
N PRO A 209 35.02 16.85 -2.60
CA PRO A 209 36.28 16.98 -3.33
C PRO A 209 36.00 17.59 -4.70
N VAL A 210 36.84 18.55 -5.11
CA VAL A 210 36.77 19.19 -6.43
C VAL A 210 37.89 18.69 -7.31
N TYR A 211 37.53 18.06 -8.42
CA TYR A 211 38.45 17.71 -9.50
C TYR A 211 38.34 18.74 -10.62
N SER A 212 39.36 18.88 -11.47
CA SER A 212 39.38 19.89 -12.55
C SER A 212 38.16 19.82 -13.50
N ALA A 213 37.52 18.64 -13.65
CA ALA A 213 36.29 18.51 -14.43
C ALA A 213 35.11 19.35 -13.87
N PHE A 214 35.08 19.60 -12.56
CA PHE A 214 34.03 20.37 -11.89
C PHE A 214 34.01 21.85 -12.32
N ASP A 215 35.16 22.39 -12.74
CA ASP A 215 35.27 23.77 -13.23
C ASP A 215 34.47 23.98 -14.52
N SER A 216 34.19 22.90 -15.25
CA SER A 216 33.54 22.92 -16.57
C SER A 216 32.05 22.56 -16.53
N VAL A 217 31.42 22.48 -15.34
CA VAL A 217 29.97 22.23 -15.24
C VAL A 217 29.20 23.42 -15.83
N LYS A 218 28.23 23.15 -16.73
CA LYS A 218 27.44 24.16 -17.46
C LYS A 218 25.93 23.96 -17.43
N SER A 219 25.45 22.81 -16.95
CA SER A 219 24.03 22.42 -17.01
C SER A 219 23.58 21.80 -15.69
N MET A 220 22.29 21.47 -15.61
CA MET A 220 21.70 20.67 -14.53
C MET A 220 21.86 19.16 -14.76
N ASP A 221 22.71 18.74 -15.70
CA ASP A 221 23.08 17.33 -15.86
C ASP A 221 23.82 16.86 -14.61
N ALA A 222 23.53 15.63 -14.18
CA ALA A 222 24.06 15.09 -12.95
C ALA A 222 25.58 14.87 -13.04
N TYR A 223 26.35 15.78 -12.44
CA TYR A 223 27.80 15.70 -12.34
C TYR A 223 28.21 14.45 -11.54
N SER A 224 28.94 13.56 -12.19
CA SER A 224 29.41 12.28 -11.62
C SER A 224 30.93 12.11 -11.67
N SER A 225 31.65 13.02 -12.34
CA SER A 225 33.06 12.84 -12.68
C SER A 225 34.00 13.03 -11.48
N THR A 226 35.00 12.17 -11.39
CA THR A 226 36.18 12.32 -10.52
C THR A 226 37.47 12.40 -11.34
N SER A 227 37.37 12.73 -12.64
CA SER A 227 38.51 12.79 -13.55
C SER A 227 39.31 14.09 -13.42
N GLY A 228 40.63 13.99 -13.61
CA GLY A 228 41.54 15.13 -13.58
C GLY A 228 42.21 15.33 -12.21
N ALA A 229 42.95 16.42 -12.06
CA ALA A 229 43.69 16.69 -10.82
C ALA A 229 42.73 17.08 -9.69
N LEU A 230 42.91 16.47 -8.51
CA LEU A 230 42.23 16.89 -7.29
C LEU A 230 42.74 18.28 -6.90
N ARG A 231 41.84 19.26 -6.82
CA ARG A 231 42.14 20.65 -6.47
C ARG A 231 42.00 20.93 -4.97
N GLY A 232 41.34 20.06 -4.23
CA GLY A 232 41.09 20.21 -2.79
C GLY A 232 39.61 20.01 -2.45
N TYR A 233 39.22 20.38 -1.23
CA TYR A 233 37.83 20.30 -0.78
C TYR A 233 37.13 21.64 -0.88
N HIS A 234 35.84 21.57 -1.20
CA HIS A 234 34.96 22.70 -1.43
C HIS A 234 33.66 22.52 -0.66
N GLN A 235 33.04 23.63 -0.27
CA GLN A 235 31.77 23.62 0.44
C GLN A 235 30.68 24.21 -0.46
N VAL A 236 29.58 23.48 -0.63
CA VAL A 236 28.40 23.90 -1.41
C VAL A 236 27.13 23.62 -0.62
N THR A 237 26.04 24.30 -0.97
CA THR A 237 24.74 24.12 -0.29
C THR A 237 23.77 23.34 -1.16
N ALA A 238 23.24 22.24 -0.65
CA ALA A 238 22.18 21.48 -1.28
C ALA A 238 20.80 22.05 -0.92
N TYR A 239 19.96 22.27 -1.94
CA TYR A 239 18.61 22.82 -1.80
C TYR A 239 17.52 21.87 -2.28
N GLY A 240 17.86 20.73 -2.88
CA GLY A 240 16.84 19.84 -3.40
C GLY A 240 17.42 18.53 -3.90
N TYR A 241 16.53 17.63 -4.30
CA TYR A 241 16.91 16.37 -4.92
C TYR A 241 15.79 15.84 -5.82
N ASP A 242 16.17 14.94 -6.71
CA ASP A 242 15.25 14.11 -7.48
C ASP A 242 15.85 12.70 -7.68
N SER A 243 15.25 11.92 -8.57
CA SER A 243 15.70 10.56 -8.90
C SER A 243 17.13 10.50 -9.46
N THR A 244 17.63 11.60 -10.05
CA THR A 244 18.92 11.64 -10.74
C THR A 244 20.05 12.16 -9.86
N GLY A 245 19.75 13.00 -8.86
CA GLY A 245 20.79 13.52 -7.98
C GLY A 245 20.37 14.63 -7.05
N LEU A 246 21.39 15.24 -6.43
CA LEU A 246 21.30 16.31 -5.45
C LEU A 246 21.48 17.67 -6.12
N ILE A 247 20.54 18.58 -5.94
CA ILE A 247 20.58 19.95 -6.47
C ILE A 247 21.37 20.82 -5.49
N ILE A 248 22.46 21.42 -5.99
CA ILE A 248 23.39 22.25 -5.21
C ILE A 248 23.48 23.67 -5.79
N ARG A 249 23.78 24.63 -4.91
CA ARG A 249 24.20 25.99 -5.26
C ARG A 249 25.66 26.18 -4.91
N ASN A 250 26.42 26.72 -5.86
CA ASN A 250 27.83 27.00 -5.74
C ASN A 250 28.10 28.51 -5.59
N SER A 251 29.22 28.87 -4.95
CA SER A 251 29.64 30.25 -4.70
C SER A 251 30.60 30.79 -5.76
N TRP A 252 30.43 30.41 -7.03
CA TRP A 252 31.29 30.80 -8.16
C TRP A 252 30.57 31.67 -9.19
N GLY A 253 29.51 32.35 -8.74
CA GLY A 253 28.71 33.26 -9.58
C GLY A 253 27.81 32.55 -10.59
N THR A 254 27.01 33.37 -11.28
CA THR A 254 25.99 32.89 -12.24
C THR A 254 26.57 32.38 -13.56
N ARG A 255 27.88 32.52 -13.79
CA ARG A 255 28.56 32.02 -15.00
C ARG A 255 29.01 30.56 -14.89
N TRP A 256 28.97 29.99 -13.68
CA TRP A 256 29.29 28.59 -13.42
C TRP A 256 28.00 27.77 -13.32
N GLY A 257 28.02 26.52 -13.80
CA GLY A 257 26.85 25.65 -13.78
C GLY A 257 25.67 26.20 -14.58
N SER A 258 24.46 25.84 -14.15
CA SER A 258 23.21 26.41 -14.61
C SER A 258 22.87 27.63 -13.74
N SER A 259 23.40 28.78 -14.12
CA SER A 259 23.20 30.05 -13.40
C SER A 259 23.63 30.03 -11.92
N GLY A 260 24.66 29.25 -11.56
CA GLY A 260 25.16 29.07 -10.20
C GLY A 260 24.73 27.79 -9.50
N ASP A 261 23.72 27.11 -10.05
CA ASP A 261 23.24 25.82 -9.56
C ASP A 261 23.78 24.67 -10.42
N ALA A 262 23.87 23.48 -9.83
CA ALA A 262 24.20 22.26 -10.55
C ALA A 262 23.53 21.05 -9.88
N LYS A 263 23.63 19.89 -10.51
CA LYS A 263 23.20 18.62 -9.92
C LYS A 263 24.40 17.71 -9.72
N LEU A 264 24.55 17.12 -8.52
CA LEU A 264 25.50 16.04 -8.26
C LEU A 264 24.78 14.70 -8.40
N ALA A 265 25.31 13.80 -9.22
CA ALA A 265 24.76 12.45 -9.34
C ALA A 265 24.82 11.70 -8.00
N TRP A 266 23.84 10.85 -7.72
CA TRP A 266 23.85 10.04 -6.49
C TRP A 266 25.10 9.15 -6.36
N SER A 267 25.69 8.71 -7.48
CA SER A 267 26.97 8.01 -7.48
C SER A 267 28.11 8.86 -6.90
N PHE A 268 28.17 10.14 -7.26
CA PHE A 268 29.14 11.09 -6.70
C PHE A 268 28.82 11.40 -5.24
N VAL A 269 27.55 11.62 -4.90
CA VAL A 269 27.14 11.90 -3.51
C VAL A 269 27.56 10.75 -2.59
N ASN A 270 27.27 9.52 -2.99
CA ASN A 270 27.59 8.32 -2.20
C ASN A 270 29.10 8.04 -2.13
N GLY A 271 29.83 8.27 -3.21
CA GLY A 271 31.26 7.94 -3.31
C GLY A 271 32.21 9.05 -2.87
N SER A 272 31.79 10.31 -2.86
CA SER A 272 32.72 11.44 -2.77
C SER A 272 32.34 12.52 -1.76
N VAL A 273 31.07 12.67 -1.35
CA VAL A 273 30.72 13.65 -0.30
C VAL A 273 31.24 13.16 1.05
N VAL A 274 31.97 14.01 1.77
CA VAL A 274 32.69 13.64 3.01
C VAL A 274 32.11 14.25 4.29
N ALA A 275 31.23 15.24 4.17
CA ALA A 275 30.47 15.77 5.30
C ALA A 275 29.18 16.47 4.87
N GLY A 276 28.23 16.55 5.79
CA GLY A 276 26.99 17.29 5.65
C GLY A 276 26.57 17.93 6.98
N TYR A 277 26.13 19.18 6.92
CA TYR A 277 25.75 19.98 8.08
C TYR A 277 24.45 20.73 7.81
N THR A 278 23.64 20.91 8.85
CA THR A 278 22.42 21.72 8.82
C THR A 278 22.47 22.76 9.94
N VAL A 279 21.72 23.84 9.78
CA VAL A 279 21.50 24.84 10.82
C VAL A 279 20.03 24.90 11.21
N ALA A 280 19.74 25.27 12.46
CA ALA A 280 18.40 25.34 13.02
C ALA A 280 17.71 26.70 12.75
N GLY A 281 18.49 27.72 12.40
CA GLY A 281 18.04 29.09 12.16
C GLY A 281 19.12 30.11 12.54
N VAL A 282 18.76 31.39 12.44
CA VAL A 282 19.58 32.54 12.82
C VAL A 282 18.84 33.45 13.80
N SER A 283 19.56 34.13 14.69
CA SER A 283 19.04 35.24 15.48
C SER A 283 18.98 36.51 14.63
N ASP A 284 18.19 37.49 15.07
CA ASP A 284 18.12 38.81 14.43
C ASP A 284 18.35 39.94 15.44
N LYS A 285 18.44 41.17 14.91
CA LYS A 285 18.58 42.39 15.68
C LYS A 285 17.20 42.83 16.21
N GLY A 286 16.68 42.13 17.22
CA GLY A 286 15.52 42.57 18.00
C GLY A 286 14.38 41.56 18.23
N GLN A 287 14.45 40.32 17.76
CA GLN A 287 13.55 39.26 18.19
C GLN A 287 14.02 38.59 19.46
N ALA A 288 13.02 38.37 20.31
CA ALA A 288 13.11 37.50 21.46
C ALA A 288 13.69 36.13 21.06
N THR A 289 14.63 35.65 21.88
CA THR A 289 14.96 34.22 22.02
C THR A 289 13.73 33.37 21.71
N VAL A 290 13.83 32.45 20.73
CA VAL A 290 12.75 31.50 20.41
C VAL A 290 12.23 30.95 21.74
N GLY A 291 10.99 31.30 22.08
CA GLY A 291 10.43 30.93 23.38
C GLY A 291 10.29 29.41 23.48
N THR A 292 9.94 28.93 24.67
CA THR A 292 9.50 27.53 24.79
C THR A 292 8.34 27.27 23.81
N PRO A 293 8.24 26.06 23.24
CA PRO A 293 7.14 25.71 22.34
C PRO A 293 5.79 25.94 23.03
N LYS A 294 4.77 26.32 22.26
CA LYS A 294 3.41 26.43 22.79
C LYS A 294 2.46 25.64 21.91
N VAL A 295 1.89 24.57 22.47
CA VAL A 295 0.82 23.82 21.84
C VAL A 295 -0.49 24.58 22.04
N THR A 296 -1.17 24.85 20.93
CA THR A 296 -2.46 25.57 20.89
C THR A 296 -3.60 24.70 20.39
N GLY A 297 -3.29 23.54 19.81
CA GLY A 297 -4.30 22.57 19.45
C GLY A 297 -3.69 21.32 18.82
N LEU A 298 -4.54 20.30 18.72
CA LEU A 298 -4.28 19.06 18.01
C LEU A 298 -5.36 18.91 16.93
N SER A 299 -4.97 18.49 15.73
CA SER A 299 -5.92 18.13 14.66
C SER A 299 -6.91 17.05 15.09
N ALA A 300 -6.52 16.19 16.03
CA ALA A 300 -7.41 15.27 16.74
C ALA A 300 -6.96 15.12 18.20
N ALA A 301 -7.85 15.41 19.14
CA ALA A 301 -7.64 15.17 20.57
C ALA A 301 -7.83 13.69 20.97
N LYS A 302 -8.26 12.84 20.04
CA LYS A 302 -8.48 11.40 20.28
C LYS A 302 -8.19 10.61 19.00
N ALA A 303 -7.23 9.69 19.07
CA ALA A 303 -6.91 8.80 17.94
C ALA A 303 -6.22 7.50 18.41
N ALA A 304 -6.19 6.50 17.54
CA ALA A 304 -5.54 5.23 17.83
C ALA A 304 -4.01 5.33 17.64
N GLY A 305 -3.26 4.45 18.30
CA GLY A 305 -1.81 4.33 18.07
C GLY A 305 -1.49 4.05 16.60
N GLY A 306 -0.42 4.65 16.09
CA GLY A 306 0.01 4.59 14.70
C GLY A 306 -0.66 5.63 13.77
N THR A 307 -1.65 6.38 14.25
CA THR A 307 -2.24 7.49 13.48
C THR A 307 -1.35 8.73 13.52
N THR A 308 -1.36 9.54 12.47
CA THR A 308 -0.66 10.84 12.46
C THR A 308 -1.61 11.93 12.95
N VAL A 309 -1.15 12.72 13.92
CA VAL A 309 -1.84 13.90 14.44
C VAL A 309 -0.96 15.12 14.21
N THR A 310 -1.54 16.17 13.61
CA THR A 310 -0.91 17.48 13.52
C THR A 310 -1.07 18.24 14.85
N ILE A 311 0.04 18.70 15.40
CA ILE A 311 0.15 19.59 16.57
C ILE A 311 0.28 21.01 16.04
N ILE A 312 -0.56 21.93 16.51
CA ILE A 312 -0.64 23.32 16.06
C ILE A 312 -0.14 24.22 17.19
N GLY A 313 0.70 25.20 16.88
CA GLY A 313 1.33 26.00 17.92
C GLY A 313 2.24 27.12 17.44
N THR A 314 2.91 27.75 18.40
CA THR A 314 3.95 28.77 18.17
C THR A 314 5.29 28.29 18.74
N ASN A 315 6.39 28.90 18.29
CA ASN A 315 7.76 28.51 18.64
C ASN A 315 8.09 27.04 18.33
N LEU A 316 7.51 26.50 17.25
CA LEU A 316 7.69 25.11 16.81
C LEU A 316 8.89 24.93 15.85
N THR A 317 9.78 25.91 15.77
CA THR A 317 11.06 25.81 15.07
C THR A 317 12.09 25.09 15.95
N GLY A 318 13.02 24.35 15.33
CA GLY A 318 14.10 23.66 16.05
C GLY A 318 13.63 22.57 17.04
N VAL A 319 12.47 21.96 16.78
CA VAL A 319 11.90 20.91 17.63
C VAL A 319 12.79 19.67 17.59
N THR A 320 13.12 19.16 18.77
CA THR A 320 13.99 17.99 18.96
C THR A 320 13.24 16.77 19.49
N LYS A 321 12.04 16.98 20.06
CA LYS A 321 11.23 15.90 20.64
C LYS A 321 9.74 16.26 20.67
N VAL A 322 8.91 15.27 20.40
CA VAL A 322 7.47 15.29 20.68
C VAL A 322 7.16 14.11 21.61
N SER A 323 6.31 14.29 22.62
CA SER A 323 5.94 13.23 23.56
C SER A 323 4.44 13.21 23.81
N PHE A 324 3.86 12.00 23.83
CA PHE A 324 2.49 11.74 24.25
C PHE A 324 2.55 11.12 25.64
N GLY A 325 2.38 11.95 26.68
CA GLY A 325 2.71 11.58 28.06
C GLY A 325 4.21 11.32 28.19
N THR A 326 4.57 10.13 28.67
CA THR A 326 5.99 9.73 28.85
C THR A 326 6.61 9.10 27.60
N VAL A 327 5.82 8.84 26.56
CA VAL A 327 6.29 8.12 25.36
C VAL A 327 6.68 9.10 24.27
N THR A 328 7.90 8.99 23.76
CA THR A 328 8.38 9.81 22.63
C THR A 328 7.73 9.35 21.33
N ALA A 329 7.24 10.30 20.55
CA ALA A 329 6.66 10.08 19.23
C ALA A 329 7.65 10.42 18.10
N ASP A 330 7.54 9.71 16.98
CA ASP A 330 8.19 10.12 15.74
C ASP A 330 7.42 11.32 15.14
N PHE A 331 8.12 12.30 14.57
CA PHE A 331 7.49 13.50 14.02
C PHE A 331 8.21 14.05 12.77
N THR A 332 7.56 14.99 12.09
CA THR A 332 8.10 15.80 10.99
C THR A 332 7.71 17.25 11.22
N ASN A 333 8.63 18.15 10.93
CA ASN A 333 8.31 19.57 10.85
C ASN A 333 7.45 19.80 9.61
N VAL A 334 6.36 20.55 9.76
CA VAL A 334 5.53 20.96 8.62
C VAL A 334 5.93 22.40 8.31
N THR A 335 6.73 22.59 7.26
CA THR A 335 7.07 23.93 6.79
C THR A 335 5.82 24.57 6.16
N THR A 336 5.48 25.74 6.67
CA THR A 336 4.57 26.69 6.01
C THR A 336 5.41 27.91 5.67
N ASP A 337 5.23 28.46 4.47
CA ASP A 337 5.85 29.72 4.06
C ASP A 337 5.59 30.76 5.17
N GLY A 338 6.64 31.21 5.86
CA GLY A 338 6.53 32.19 6.95
C GLY A 338 6.78 31.69 8.38
N GLY A 339 7.25 30.46 8.59
CA GLY A 339 7.72 29.97 9.90
C GLY A 339 6.71 29.04 10.58
N ALA A 340 7.07 27.77 10.73
CA ALA A 340 6.14 26.67 10.99
C ALA A 340 5.16 26.87 12.17
N ALA A 341 3.86 26.82 11.85
CA ALA A 341 2.76 26.79 12.81
C ALA A 341 2.30 25.35 13.20
N ALA A 342 3.00 24.30 12.72
CA ALA A 342 2.55 22.91 12.92
C ALA A 342 3.66 21.84 12.89
N ILE A 343 3.41 20.71 13.56
CA ILE A 343 4.22 19.48 13.57
C ILE A 343 3.31 18.29 13.28
N ALA A 344 3.70 17.40 12.36
CA ALA A 344 3.00 16.13 12.17
C ALA A 344 3.67 15.04 13.02
N ALA A 345 2.96 14.49 14.01
CA ALA A 345 3.48 13.48 14.93
C ALA A 345 2.70 12.17 14.84
N VAL A 346 3.39 11.03 14.87
CA VAL A 346 2.76 9.70 14.89
C VAL A 346 2.45 9.33 16.34
N VAL A 347 1.15 9.10 16.62
CA VAL A 347 0.66 8.69 17.94
C VAL A 347 1.31 7.35 18.33
N PRO A 348 1.99 7.25 19.49
CA PRO A 348 2.65 6.01 19.89
C PRO A 348 1.69 4.81 19.99
N ALA A 349 2.10 3.66 19.46
CA ALA A 349 1.31 2.43 19.55
C ALA A 349 1.45 1.74 20.93
N GLY A 350 0.57 0.77 21.19
CA GLY A 350 0.64 -0.09 22.38
C GLY A 350 0.16 0.54 23.69
N GLN A 351 -0.33 1.79 23.66
CA GLN A 351 -0.89 2.44 24.84
C GLN A 351 -2.31 1.95 25.13
N LYS A 352 -2.67 1.91 26.41
CA LYS A 352 -4.00 1.45 26.85
C LYS A 352 -5.09 2.38 26.35
N VAL A 353 -6.09 1.83 25.66
CA VAL A 353 -7.28 2.56 25.19
C VAL A 353 -7.98 3.30 26.34
N GLY A 354 -8.42 4.52 26.07
CA GLY A 354 -9.08 5.43 27.01
C GLY A 354 -8.12 6.24 27.88
N THR A 355 -6.81 5.98 27.83
CA THR A 355 -5.82 6.76 28.58
C THR A 355 -5.73 8.17 28.02
N VAL A 356 -5.77 9.16 28.91
CA VAL A 356 -5.57 10.58 28.59
C VAL A 356 -4.14 10.96 28.95
N VAL A 357 -3.44 11.62 28.04
CA VAL A 357 -2.05 12.08 28.20
C VAL A 357 -1.89 13.50 27.68
N ASP A 358 -0.76 14.12 27.99
CA ASP A 358 -0.39 15.45 27.52
C ASP A 358 0.53 15.35 26.31
N VAL A 359 0.26 16.11 25.25
CA VAL A 359 1.13 16.18 24.07
C VAL A 359 2.10 17.34 24.22
N THR A 360 3.36 17.04 24.49
CA THR A 360 4.39 18.07 24.70
C THR A 360 5.40 18.11 23.57
N VAL A 361 5.91 19.32 23.31
CA VAL A 361 6.91 19.60 22.27
C VAL A 361 8.13 20.21 22.93
N THR A 362 9.33 19.74 22.61
CA THR A 362 10.61 20.26 23.11
C THR A 362 11.43 20.85 21.97
N ASN A 363 11.95 22.05 22.16
CA ASN A 363 12.98 22.68 21.31
C ASN A 363 14.20 23.06 22.17
N GLY A 364 15.17 23.81 21.60
CA GLY A 364 16.37 24.25 22.33
C GLY A 364 16.12 25.18 23.53
N ALA A 365 14.95 25.84 23.60
CA ALA A 365 14.57 26.72 24.72
C ALA A 365 13.83 25.98 25.85
N GLY A 366 13.32 24.77 25.59
CA GLY A 366 12.68 23.93 26.60
C GLY A 366 11.47 23.16 26.06
N THR A 367 10.67 22.63 26.99
CA THR A 367 9.43 21.88 26.69
C THR A 367 8.20 22.78 26.86
N SER A 368 7.19 22.58 26.03
CA SER A 368 5.91 23.29 26.13
C SER A 368 5.25 23.08 27.49
N ALA A 369 4.55 24.11 27.96
CA ALA A 369 3.68 23.99 29.12
C ALA A 369 2.50 23.03 28.81
N VAL A 370 2.05 22.31 29.83
CA VAL A 370 0.86 21.46 29.75
C VAL A 370 -0.39 22.32 29.84
N VAL A 371 -1.27 22.23 28.84
CA VAL A 371 -2.50 23.01 28.72
C VAL A 371 -3.67 22.14 28.25
N ALA A 372 -4.91 22.59 28.44
CA ALA A 372 -6.08 21.83 28.00
C ALA A 372 -6.05 21.48 26.49
N ALA A 373 -5.43 22.32 25.67
CA ALA A 373 -5.33 22.14 24.23
C ALA A 373 -4.38 21.01 23.79
N ASP A 374 -3.56 20.46 24.70
CA ASP A 374 -2.64 19.35 24.40
C ASP A 374 -3.11 17.99 24.95
N LYS A 375 -4.29 17.94 25.58
CA LYS A 375 -4.85 16.67 26.07
C LYS A 375 -5.18 15.75 24.90
N PHE A 376 -4.62 14.55 24.94
CA PHE A 376 -4.84 13.51 23.94
C PHE A 376 -5.35 12.22 24.58
N THR A 377 -6.35 11.60 23.96
CA THR A 377 -6.93 10.33 24.41
C THR A 377 -6.64 9.21 23.42
N TYR A 378 -6.07 8.10 23.90
CA TYR A 378 -5.89 6.91 23.07
C TYR A 378 -7.23 6.24 22.73
N ALA A 379 -7.55 6.15 21.44
CA ALA A 379 -8.78 5.55 20.95
C ALA A 379 -8.62 4.06 20.63
N THR A 380 -9.74 3.34 20.61
CA THR A 380 -9.81 2.00 20.02
C THR A 380 -9.46 2.09 18.54
N PRO A 381 -8.53 1.27 18.02
CA PRO A 381 -8.25 1.21 16.59
C PRO A 381 -9.50 0.88 15.76
N ALA A 382 -9.70 1.60 14.66
CA ALA A 382 -10.77 1.30 13.71
C ALA A 382 -10.55 -0.09 13.06
N PRO A 383 -11.63 -0.80 12.73
CA PRO A 383 -11.53 -2.02 11.94
C PRO A 383 -10.98 -1.72 10.54
N ALA A 384 -10.14 -2.61 10.01
CA ALA A 384 -9.73 -2.58 8.60
C ALA A 384 -10.13 -3.90 7.95
N LEU A 385 -10.83 -3.85 6.82
CA LEU A 385 -11.30 -5.04 6.11
C LEU A 385 -10.40 -5.31 4.92
N THR A 386 -10.05 -6.57 4.70
CA THR A 386 -9.16 -7.00 3.62
C THR A 386 -9.90 -7.76 2.54
N ALA A 387 -10.77 -8.71 2.92
CA ALA A 387 -11.41 -9.59 1.93
C ALA A 387 -12.72 -10.21 2.43
N LEU A 388 -13.55 -10.62 1.47
CA LEU A 388 -14.72 -11.49 1.64
C LEU A 388 -14.50 -12.78 0.84
N ALA A 389 -14.80 -13.93 1.44
CA ALA A 389 -14.66 -15.24 0.81
C ALA A 389 -15.90 -16.11 1.09
N PRO A 390 -16.75 -16.37 0.09
CA PRO A 390 -16.70 -15.82 -1.27
C PRO A 390 -17.09 -14.32 -1.32
N ALA A 391 -16.58 -13.59 -2.31
CA ALA A 391 -16.95 -12.20 -2.59
C ALA A 391 -18.23 -12.05 -3.46
N THR A 392 -18.75 -13.18 -3.94
CA THR A 392 -19.98 -13.28 -4.73
C THR A 392 -20.85 -14.39 -4.17
N VAL A 393 -22.14 -14.12 -4.00
CA VAL A 393 -23.15 -15.06 -3.50
C VAL A 393 -24.41 -14.98 -4.38
N THR A 394 -25.34 -15.92 -4.20
CA THR A 394 -26.60 -15.89 -4.96
C THR A 394 -27.67 -15.05 -4.27
N THR A 395 -28.68 -14.59 -5.02
CA THR A 395 -29.85 -13.89 -4.49
C THR A 395 -30.66 -14.69 -3.47
N LEU A 396 -30.46 -16.01 -3.39
CA LEU A 396 -31.11 -16.90 -2.42
C LEU A 396 -30.58 -16.74 -0.98
N GLY A 397 -29.45 -16.08 -0.78
CA GLY A 397 -28.79 -16.03 0.53
C GLY A 397 -28.37 -17.41 1.04
N GLY A 398 -28.15 -17.54 2.34
CA GLY A 398 -27.76 -18.80 3.00
C GLY A 398 -26.28 -19.16 2.87
N THR A 399 -25.54 -18.56 1.93
CA THR A 399 -24.11 -18.79 1.76
C THR A 399 -23.31 -18.25 2.95
N PRO A 400 -22.49 -19.07 3.64
CA PRO A 400 -21.54 -18.57 4.63
C PRO A 400 -20.42 -17.78 3.93
N VAL A 401 -20.16 -16.58 4.43
CA VAL A 401 -19.10 -15.69 3.96
C VAL A 401 -18.11 -15.48 5.10
N THR A 402 -16.83 -15.73 4.82
CA THR A 402 -15.71 -15.38 5.69
C THR A 402 -15.24 -13.98 5.37
N LEU A 403 -15.12 -13.13 6.38
CA LEU A 403 -14.54 -11.81 6.28
C LEU A 403 -13.19 -11.80 6.99
N THR A 404 -12.15 -11.30 6.31
CA THR A 404 -10.79 -11.16 6.86
C THR A 404 -10.45 -9.68 7.00
N GLY A 405 -9.79 -9.32 8.10
CA GLY A 405 -9.43 -7.94 8.42
C GLY A 405 -8.59 -7.82 9.69
N THR A 406 -8.69 -6.69 10.37
CA THR A 406 -8.09 -6.42 11.69
C THR A 406 -9.07 -5.67 12.58
N ASN A 407 -8.83 -5.74 13.90
CA ASN A 407 -9.64 -5.11 14.94
C ASN A 407 -11.14 -5.49 14.89
N LEU A 408 -11.42 -6.77 14.58
CA LEU A 408 -12.79 -7.29 14.39
C LEU A 408 -13.46 -7.82 15.66
N THR A 409 -12.77 -7.83 16.81
CA THR A 409 -13.35 -8.29 18.07
C THR A 409 -14.57 -7.43 18.45
N GLY A 410 -15.68 -8.09 18.79
CA GLY A 410 -16.94 -7.40 19.13
C GLY A 410 -17.66 -6.78 17.92
N ALA A 411 -17.28 -7.15 16.70
CA ALA A 411 -17.94 -6.68 15.49
C ALA A 411 -19.42 -7.06 15.42
N THR A 412 -20.22 -6.14 14.89
CA THR A 412 -21.56 -6.41 14.37
C THR A 412 -21.53 -6.30 12.85
N VAL A 413 -22.37 -7.07 12.16
CA VAL A 413 -22.37 -7.17 10.70
C VAL A 413 -23.76 -6.87 10.16
N LYS A 414 -23.82 -6.01 9.14
CA LYS A 414 -25.01 -5.80 8.30
C LYS A 414 -24.64 -5.97 6.83
N VAL A 415 -25.55 -6.53 6.02
CA VAL A 415 -25.38 -6.69 4.58
C VAL A 415 -26.46 -5.88 3.86
N GLY A 416 -26.09 -4.70 3.36
CA GLY A 416 -26.99 -3.63 2.89
C GLY A 416 -28.17 -3.39 3.82
N GLY A 417 -27.84 -3.11 5.09
CA GLY A 417 -28.81 -2.77 6.13
C GLY A 417 -29.41 -3.96 6.89
N VAL A 418 -29.41 -5.17 6.31
CA VAL A 418 -29.95 -6.37 6.98
C VAL A 418 -28.93 -6.95 7.95
N VAL A 419 -29.33 -7.17 9.21
CA VAL A 419 -28.45 -7.78 10.23
C VAL A 419 -28.08 -9.21 9.82
N ALA A 420 -26.77 -9.50 9.81
CA ALA A 420 -26.23 -10.82 9.51
C ALA A 420 -25.31 -11.27 10.65
N SER A 421 -25.87 -11.83 11.72
CA SER A 421 -25.15 -12.10 12.96
C SER A 421 -23.81 -12.84 12.72
N PRO A 422 -22.67 -12.28 13.17
CA PRO A 422 -21.38 -12.91 12.96
C PRO A 422 -21.19 -14.14 13.84
N ARG A 423 -20.34 -15.04 13.38
CA ARG A 423 -19.91 -16.28 14.04
C ARG A 423 -18.37 -16.36 13.94
N ASN A 424 -17.77 -17.21 14.77
CA ASN A 424 -16.32 -17.47 14.77
C ASN A 424 -15.46 -16.19 14.77
N VAL A 425 -15.87 -15.19 15.57
CA VAL A 425 -15.24 -13.86 15.59
C VAL A 425 -13.90 -13.92 16.31
N THR A 426 -12.84 -13.54 15.61
CA THR A 426 -11.51 -13.27 16.15
C THR A 426 -11.13 -11.82 15.87
N ALA A 427 -9.93 -11.39 16.28
CA ALA A 427 -9.44 -10.06 15.95
C ALA A 427 -9.22 -9.85 14.43
N THR A 428 -9.09 -10.93 13.65
CA THR A 428 -8.70 -10.88 12.23
C THR A 428 -9.63 -11.61 11.27
N SER A 429 -10.63 -12.34 11.78
CA SER A 429 -11.60 -13.05 10.95
C SER A 429 -12.96 -13.14 11.63
N LEU A 430 -14.03 -13.17 10.85
CA LEU A 430 -15.36 -13.59 11.28
C LEU A 430 -16.08 -14.26 10.12
N THR A 431 -17.11 -15.05 10.40
CA THR A 431 -18.03 -15.56 9.38
C THR A 431 -19.43 -15.03 9.61
N PHE A 432 -20.22 -14.89 8.54
CA PHE A 432 -21.64 -14.57 8.62
C PHE A 432 -22.39 -15.27 7.50
N THR A 433 -23.71 -15.40 7.60
CA THR A 433 -24.53 -15.96 6.53
C THR A 433 -25.14 -14.83 5.71
N ALA A 434 -24.92 -14.85 4.39
CA ALA A 434 -25.50 -13.86 3.49
C ALA A 434 -27.05 -13.93 3.53
N PRO A 435 -27.76 -12.82 3.78
CA PRO A 435 -29.23 -12.82 3.72
C PRO A 435 -29.75 -12.91 2.28
N VAL A 436 -31.03 -13.25 2.11
CA VAL A 436 -31.74 -13.16 0.82
C VAL A 436 -31.75 -11.69 0.37
N ARG A 437 -31.32 -11.41 -0.86
CA ARG A 437 -31.33 -10.05 -1.45
C ARG A 437 -31.46 -10.09 -2.97
N ALA A 438 -31.91 -8.98 -3.54
CA ALA A 438 -31.91 -8.76 -4.99
C ALA A 438 -30.48 -8.75 -5.56
N ALA A 439 -30.36 -8.99 -6.87
CA ALA A 439 -29.08 -8.95 -7.56
C ALA A 439 -28.45 -7.55 -7.52
N GLY A 440 -27.13 -7.49 -7.48
CA GLY A 440 -26.35 -6.25 -7.38
C GLY A 440 -25.34 -6.25 -6.25
N SER A 441 -24.66 -5.12 -6.08
CA SER A 441 -23.67 -4.94 -5.01
C SER A 441 -24.33 -4.58 -3.68
N ALA A 442 -23.75 -5.07 -2.60
CA ALA A 442 -24.25 -4.99 -1.24
C ALA A 442 -23.13 -4.67 -0.26
N ASP A 443 -23.18 -3.54 0.43
CA ASP A 443 -22.20 -3.23 1.47
C ASP A 443 -22.32 -4.19 2.66
N VAL A 444 -21.24 -4.90 2.95
CA VAL A 444 -21.03 -5.63 4.21
C VAL A 444 -20.43 -4.65 5.19
N THR A 445 -21.30 -4.03 5.99
CA THR A 445 -20.93 -3.05 7.00
C THR A 445 -20.54 -3.74 8.29
N ILE A 446 -19.34 -3.44 8.76
CA ILE A 446 -18.75 -3.92 10.00
C ILE A 446 -18.62 -2.76 10.96
N THR A 447 -19.28 -2.87 12.11
CA THR A 447 -19.19 -1.87 13.18
C THR A 447 -18.56 -2.50 14.41
N THR A 448 -17.49 -1.86 14.91
CA THR A 448 -16.83 -2.19 16.18
C THR A 448 -16.77 -0.93 17.06
N ALA A 449 -16.28 -1.06 18.29
CA ALA A 449 -16.07 0.10 19.17
C ALA A 449 -15.06 1.12 18.61
N GLY A 450 -14.22 0.73 17.64
CA GLY A 450 -13.24 1.60 16.99
C GLY A 450 -13.76 2.33 15.75
N GLY A 451 -14.94 1.97 15.23
CA GLY A 451 -15.50 2.62 14.05
C GLY A 451 -16.34 1.68 13.18
N THR A 452 -16.74 2.19 12.02
CA THR A 452 -17.52 1.44 11.02
C THR A 452 -16.84 1.51 9.66
N VAL A 453 -16.79 0.37 8.97
CA VAL A 453 -16.19 0.21 7.63
C VAL A 453 -17.02 -0.79 6.82
N SER A 454 -16.90 -0.76 5.49
CA SER A 454 -17.66 -1.66 4.61
C SER A 454 -16.79 -2.26 3.50
N LEU A 455 -17.15 -3.47 3.04
CA LEU A 455 -16.69 -4.06 1.77
C LEU A 455 -17.89 -4.46 0.91
N PRO A 456 -17.80 -4.39 -0.43
CA PRO A 456 -18.89 -4.82 -1.31
C PRO A 456 -18.95 -6.35 -1.41
N LEU A 457 -20.15 -6.92 -1.24
CA LEU A 457 -20.49 -8.30 -1.57
C LEU A 457 -21.40 -8.30 -2.80
N THR A 458 -21.11 -9.13 -3.80
CA THR A 458 -21.90 -9.17 -5.03
C THR A 458 -22.97 -10.26 -4.97
N TYR A 459 -24.22 -9.90 -5.27
CA TYR A 459 -25.33 -10.84 -5.41
C TYR A 459 -25.64 -11.09 -6.89
N VAL A 460 -25.64 -12.36 -7.29
CA VAL A 460 -25.98 -12.80 -8.66
C VAL A 460 -27.16 -13.76 -8.67
N ALA A 461 -27.85 -13.87 -9.80
CA ALA A 461 -28.87 -14.90 -9.97
C ALA A 461 -28.22 -16.30 -9.84
N PRO A 462 -28.92 -17.30 -9.26
CA PRO A 462 -28.47 -18.69 -9.32
C PRO A 462 -28.30 -19.15 -10.76
N ALA A 463 -27.40 -20.10 -11.00
CA ALA A 463 -27.24 -20.70 -12.33
C ALA A 463 -28.57 -21.34 -12.79
N ALA A 464 -28.86 -21.23 -14.09
CA ALA A 464 -30.01 -21.90 -14.68
C ALA A 464 -29.92 -23.42 -14.46
N PRO A 465 -31.03 -24.09 -14.14
CA PRO A 465 -31.04 -25.55 -14.01
C PRO A 465 -30.80 -26.21 -15.36
N THR A 466 -30.15 -27.38 -15.33
CA THR A 466 -30.03 -28.26 -16.50
C THR A 466 -30.53 -29.65 -16.17
N VAL A 467 -31.03 -30.38 -17.16
CA VAL A 467 -31.36 -31.80 -17.04
C VAL A 467 -30.43 -32.58 -17.94
N THR A 468 -29.75 -33.57 -17.37
CA THR A 468 -28.79 -34.41 -18.09
C THR A 468 -29.40 -35.75 -18.48
N SER A 469 -30.31 -36.30 -17.66
CA SER A 469 -30.96 -37.58 -17.96
C SER A 469 -32.29 -37.78 -17.26
N LEU A 470 -33.09 -38.66 -17.86
CA LEU A 470 -34.28 -39.26 -17.26
C LEU A 470 -33.98 -40.74 -16.97
N SER A 471 -34.53 -41.30 -15.89
CA SER A 471 -34.38 -42.74 -15.60
C SER A 471 -34.99 -43.64 -16.66
N ALA A 472 -35.92 -43.13 -17.45
CA ALA A 472 -36.47 -43.77 -18.63
C ALA A 472 -36.76 -42.71 -19.70
N THR A 473 -36.46 -43.01 -20.96
CA THR A 473 -36.81 -42.15 -22.11
C THR A 473 -38.22 -42.42 -22.62
N SER A 474 -38.86 -43.49 -22.14
CA SER A 474 -40.26 -43.80 -22.42
C SER A 474 -41.02 -44.32 -21.19
N VAL A 475 -42.32 -44.05 -21.14
CA VAL A 475 -43.26 -44.48 -20.10
C VAL A 475 -44.58 -44.93 -20.73
N THR A 476 -45.41 -45.66 -19.99
CA THR A 476 -46.70 -46.14 -20.53
C THR A 476 -47.77 -45.06 -20.49
N THR A 477 -48.74 -45.13 -21.41
CA THR A 477 -49.88 -44.18 -21.47
C THR A 477 -50.85 -44.26 -20.29
N LYS A 478 -50.85 -45.36 -19.51
CA LYS A 478 -51.95 -45.68 -18.58
C LYS A 478 -51.67 -45.39 -17.11
N THR A 479 -50.41 -45.22 -16.68
CA THR A 479 -50.07 -45.15 -15.24
C THR A 479 -49.19 -43.96 -14.87
N GLY A 480 -49.41 -43.47 -13.65
CA GLY A 480 -48.51 -42.54 -12.97
C GLY A 480 -47.15 -43.18 -12.75
N THR A 481 -46.17 -42.90 -13.61
CA THR A 481 -44.85 -43.55 -13.51
C THR A 481 -43.90 -42.66 -12.71
N ALA A 482 -43.14 -43.26 -11.80
CA ALA A 482 -42.07 -42.53 -11.12
C ALA A 482 -40.90 -42.33 -12.09
N LEU A 483 -40.51 -41.08 -12.31
CA LEU A 483 -39.43 -40.72 -13.21
C LEU A 483 -38.35 -39.97 -12.41
N VAL A 484 -37.12 -40.49 -12.38
CA VAL A 484 -36.00 -39.77 -11.77
C VAL A 484 -35.38 -38.87 -12.82
N VAL A 485 -35.22 -37.60 -12.48
CA VAL A 485 -34.60 -36.57 -13.31
C VAL A 485 -33.26 -36.24 -12.67
N THR A 486 -32.18 -36.39 -13.42
CA THR A 486 -30.82 -36.03 -13.01
C THR A 486 -30.38 -34.75 -13.74
N GLY A 487 -29.69 -33.86 -13.05
CA GLY A 487 -29.30 -32.57 -13.60
C GLY A 487 -28.46 -31.72 -12.65
N THR A 488 -28.51 -30.40 -12.82
CA THR A 488 -27.79 -29.43 -11.98
C THR A 488 -28.67 -28.25 -11.58
N SER A 489 -28.25 -27.53 -10.54
CA SER A 489 -28.85 -26.27 -10.07
C SER A 489 -30.34 -26.35 -9.75
N PHE A 490 -30.82 -27.48 -9.21
CA PHE A 490 -32.18 -27.61 -8.68
C PHE A 490 -32.27 -26.96 -7.29
N VAL A 491 -31.98 -25.66 -7.19
CA VAL A 491 -31.93 -24.89 -5.92
C VAL A 491 -33.12 -23.97 -5.75
N GLY A 492 -33.42 -23.62 -4.50
CA GLY A 492 -34.61 -22.83 -4.14
C GLY A 492 -35.92 -23.59 -4.38
N THR A 493 -36.99 -22.87 -4.73
CA THR A 493 -38.27 -23.47 -5.09
C THR A 493 -38.18 -24.14 -6.46
N VAL A 494 -38.58 -25.41 -6.55
CA VAL A 494 -38.51 -26.22 -7.79
C VAL A 494 -39.91 -26.70 -8.19
N SER A 495 -40.24 -26.60 -9.47
CA SER A 495 -41.45 -27.14 -10.09
C SER A 495 -41.11 -27.85 -11.39
N ALA A 496 -41.97 -28.77 -11.85
CA ALA A 496 -41.78 -29.50 -13.09
C ALA A 496 -43.07 -29.53 -13.91
N THR A 497 -42.94 -29.48 -15.23
CA THR A 497 -44.06 -29.66 -16.17
C THR A 497 -43.79 -30.80 -17.13
N VAL A 498 -44.84 -31.55 -17.47
CA VAL A 498 -44.87 -32.52 -18.57
C VAL A 498 -45.94 -32.05 -19.55
N ASP A 499 -45.56 -31.81 -20.81
CA ASP A 499 -46.43 -31.20 -21.82
C ASP A 499 -47.09 -29.89 -21.34
N GLY A 500 -46.31 -29.05 -20.66
CA GLY A 500 -46.78 -27.79 -20.07
C GLY A 500 -47.66 -27.92 -18.82
N ARG A 501 -48.05 -29.14 -18.41
CA ARG A 501 -48.85 -29.37 -17.20
C ARG A 501 -47.98 -29.62 -15.98
N ASN A 502 -48.22 -28.90 -14.89
CA ASN A 502 -47.51 -29.11 -13.62
C ASN A 502 -47.70 -30.55 -13.10
N VAL A 503 -46.60 -31.17 -12.68
CA VAL A 503 -46.59 -32.51 -12.10
C VAL A 503 -46.05 -32.50 -10.66
N GLY A 504 -46.46 -33.49 -9.87
CA GLY A 504 -45.92 -33.69 -8.54
C GLY A 504 -44.44 -34.08 -8.62
N LEU A 505 -43.64 -33.50 -7.73
CA LEU A 505 -42.22 -33.85 -7.60
C LEU A 505 -41.78 -33.91 -6.13
N THR A 506 -40.72 -34.68 -5.89
CA THR A 506 -39.94 -34.66 -4.67
C THR A 506 -38.49 -34.34 -5.04
N ARG A 507 -37.94 -33.31 -4.41
CA ARG A 507 -36.52 -32.97 -4.56
C ARG A 507 -35.68 -33.90 -3.69
N VAL A 508 -34.83 -34.71 -4.30
CA VAL A 508 -33.94 -35.63 -3.59
C VAL A 508 -32.63 -34.92 -3.23
N SER A 509 -32.07 -34.15 -4.17
CA SER A 509 -30.89 -33.31 -3.98
C SER A 509 -30.92 -32.12 -4.95
N ASP A 510 -29.89 -31.28 -4.90
CA ASP A 510 -29.65 -30.19 -5.87
C ASP A 510 -29.41 -30.70 -7.31
N THR A 511 -29.23 -32.01 -7.48
CA THR A 511 -28.94 -32.67 -8.77
C THR A 511 -29.93 -33.78 -9.12
N GLN A 512 -30.91 -34.08 -8.26
CA GLN A 512 -31.86 -35.16 -8.49
C GLN A 512 -33.26 -34.83 -8.01
N LEU A 513 -34.24 -35.05 -8.90
CA LEU A 513 -35.67 -34.94 -8.62
C LEU A 513 -36.36 -36.27 -8.91
N LYS A 514 -37.42 -36.57 -8.18
CA LYS A 514 -38.34 -37.67 -8.46
C LYS A 514 -39.69 -37.09 -8.86
N LEU A 515 -40.10 -37.29 -10.10
CA LEU A 515 -41.37 -36.83 -10.65
C LEU A 515 -42.38 -37.98 -10.64
N THR A 516 -43.67 -37.63 -10.56
CA THR A 516 -44.76 -38.54 -10.90
C THR A 516 -45.39 -38.06 -12.20
N VAL A 517 -45.07 -38.73 -13.32
CA VAL A 517 -45.60 -38.34 -14.63
C VAL A 517 -47.01 -38.91 -14.81
N PRO A 518 -48.03 -38.09 -15.12
CA PRO A 518 -49.42 -38.56 -15.22
C PRO A 518 -49.64 -39.41 -16.48
N ALA A 519 -50.80 -40.06 -16.55
CA ALA A 519 -51.29 -40.67 -17.79
C ALA A 519 -51.40 -39.61 -18.90
N HIS A 520 -51.00 -39.99 -20.11
CA HIS A 520 -50.97 -39.12 -21.28
C HIS A 520 -51.21 -39.95 -22.55
N ALA A 521 -51.71 -39.32 -23.62
CA ALA A 521 -51.82 -39.96 -24.93
C ALA A 521 -50.44 -40.38 -25.46
N ALA A 522 -50.41 -41.35 -26.37
CA ALA A 522 -49.15 -41.79 -26.98
C ALA A 522 -48.51 -40.64 -27.79
N GLY A 523 -47.18 -40.51 -27.68
CA GLY A 523 -46.42 -39.44 -28.34
C GLY A 523 -45.25 -38.94 -27.50
N THR A 524 -44.39 -38.13 -28.11
CA THR A 524 -43.25 -37.49 -27.43
C THR A 524 -43.67 -36.14 -26.88
N VAL A 525 -43.40 -35.91 -25.60
CA VAL A 525 -43.73 -34.66 -24.91
C VAL A 525 -42.50 -34.07 -24.21
N PRO A 526 -42.44 -32.75 -24.03
CA PRO A 526 -41.37 -32.10 -23.30
C PRO A 526 -41.54 -32.25 -21.78
N VAL A 527 -40.43 -32.49 -21.09
CA VAL A 527 -40.29 -32.33 -19.64
C VAL A 527 -39.42 -31.10 -19.39
N VAL A 528 -39.92 -30.18 -18.56
CA VAL A 528 -39.21 -28.93 -18.21
C VAL A 528 -39.19 -28.79 -16.70
N ILE A 529 -38.01 -28.46 -16.15
CA ILE A 529 -37.86 -28.15 -14.72
C ILE A 529 -37.65 -26.64 -14.58
N LYS A 530 -38.33 -26.03 -13.61
CA LYS A 530 -38.14 -24.64 -13.22
C LYS A 530 -37.58 -24.59 -11.81
N ALA A 531 -36.47 -23.88 -11.62
CA ALA A 531 -35.82 -23.65 -10.34
C ALA A 531 -35.55 -22.14 -10.16
N ALA A 532 -34.85 -21.75 -9.09
CA ALA A 532 -34.58 -20.34 -8.81
C ALA A 532 -33.75 -19.63 -9.91
N GLY A 533 -32.91 -20.36 -10.65
CA GLY A 533 -32.11 -19.82 -11.75
C GLY A 533 -32.82 -19.73 -13.10
N GLY A 534 -34.10 -20.15 -13.18
CA GLY A 534 -34.88 -20.19 -14.43
C GLY A 534 -35.41 -21.57 -14.77
N SER A 535 -35.70 -21.81 -16.04
CA SER A 535 -36.16 -23.10 -16.56
C SER A 535 -35.04 -23.83 -17.31
N THR A 536 -35.12 -25.16 -17.34
CA THR A 536 -34.28 -25.98 -18.19
C THR A 536 -34.72 -25.86 -19.65
N ASP A 537 -33.83 -26.22 -20.57
CA ASP A 537 -34.27 -26.63 -21.89
C ASP A 537 -35.16 -27.89 -21.79
N PRO A 538 -36.14 -28.06 -22.69
CA PRO A 538 -36.98 -29.25 -22.69
C PRO A 538 -36.20 -30.53 -22.98
N ILE A 539 -36.41 -31.57 -22.17
CA ILE A 539 -35.96 -32.94 -22.48
C ILE A 539 -37.16 -33.79 -22.90
N SER A 540 -36.97 -34.66 -23.90
CA SER A 540 -38.06 -35.46 -24.46
C SER A 540 -38.38 -36.70 -23.61
N LEU A 541 -39.66 -36.95 -23.38
CA LEU A 541 -40.20 -38.18 -22.81
C LEU A 541 -41.23 -38.76 -23.76
N THR A 542 -41.13 -40.05 -24.09
CA THR A 542 -42.06 -40.71 -25.01
C THR A 542 -43.10 -41.55 -24.28
N TYR A 543 -44.37 -41.24 -24.47
CA TYR A 543 -45.47 -42.08 -24.02
C TYR A 543 -45.74 -43.18 -25.04
N VAL A 544 -45.55 -44.43 -24.65
CA VAL A 544 -45.81 -45.62 -25.46
C VAL A 544 -47.06 -46.32 -24.95
N ALA A 545 -47.94 -46.73 -25.86
CA ALA A 545 -49.02 -47.62 -25.47
C ALA A 545 -48.42 -48.97 -25.02
N PRO A 546 -48.92 -49.58 -23.95
CA PRO A 546 -48.41 -50.87 -23.47
C PRO A 546 -48.64 -51.96 -24.51
N ALA A 547 -47.70 -52.91 -24.61
CA ALA A 547 -47.89 -54.11 -25.43
C ALA A 547 -49.16 -54.87 -25.00
N PRO A 548 -49.84 -55.56 -25.93
CA PRO A 548 -51.04 -56.31 -25.60
C PRO A 548 -50.72 -57.46 -24.61
N THR A 549 -51.71 -57.87 -23.83
CA THR A 549 -51.63 -59.11 -23.05
C THR A 549 -52.85 -59.95 -23.35
N VAL A 550 -52.68 -61.25 -23.49
CA VAL A 550 -53.80 -62.21 -23.52
C VAL A 550 -53.87 -62.87 -22.15
N SER A 551 -55.02 -62.76 -21.49
CA SER A 551 -55.25 -63.31 -20.14
C SER A 551 -56.10 -64.57 -20.17
N SER A 552 -57.11 -64.65 -21.04
CA SER A 552 -57.95 -65.85 -21.16
C SER A 552 -58.66 -65.97 -22.51
N LEU A 553 -59.16 -67.18 -22.79
CA LEU A 553 -59.93 -67.54 -23.98
C LEU A 553 -61.25 -68.20 -23.55
N SER A 554 -62.36 -67.83 -24.18
CA SER A 554 -63.67 -68.43 -23.92
C SER A 554 -64.45 -68.65 -25.23
N PRO A 555 -64.68 -69.91 -25.65
CA PRO A 555 -64.12 -71.14 -25.06
C PRO A 555 -62.60 -71.27 -25.30
N SER A 556 -61.87 -71.95 -24.40
CA SER A 556 -60.43 -72.23 -24.55
C SER A 556 -60.12 -73.48 -25.37
N ALA A 557 -61.13 -74.21 -25.81
CA ALA A 557 -61.02 -75.38 -26.67
C ALA A 557 -62.25 -75.53 -27.56
N GLY A 558 -62.10 -76.20 -28.71
CA GLY A 558 -63.18 -76.46 -29.65
C GLY A 558 -62.82 -77.52 -30.68
N SER A 559 -63.69 -77.72 -31.68
CA SER A 559 -63.50 -78.73 -32.73
C SER A 559 -62.41 -78.32 -33.72
N ALA A 560 -61.62 -79.29 -34.18
CA ALA A 560 -60.61 -79.14 -35.23
C ALA A 560 -61.24 -78.97 -36.64
N THR A 561 -62.44 -79.52 -36.85
CA THR A 561 -63.08 -79.59 -38.17
C THR A 561 -64.22 -78.60 -38.38
N LYS A 562 -64.72 -77.97 -37.31
CA LYS A 562 -65.76 -76.94 -37.36
C LYS A 562 -65.20 -75.63 -36.82
N GLY A 563 -65.39 -74.53 -37.55
CA GLY A 563 -64.96 -73.21 -37.08
C GLY A 563 -65.59 -72.86 -35.72
N ALA A 564 -64.85 -72.14 -34.89
CA ALA A 564 -65.29 -71.73 -33.55
C ALA A 564 -65.10 -70.22 -33.35
N VAL A 565 -66.04 -69.59 -32.66
CA VAL A 565 -65.90 -68.18 -32.25
C VAL A 565 -65.40 -68.14 -30.80
N VAL A 566 -64.22 -67.54 -30.60
CA VAL A 566 -63.52 -67.47 -29.32
C VAL A 566 -63.44 -66.02 -28.86
N THR A 567 -63.90 -65.73 -27.65
CA THR A 567 -63.64 -64.44 -26.99
C THR A 567 -62.26 -64.47 -26.36
N VAL A 568 -61.39 -63.54 -26.74
CA VAL A 568 -60.07 -63.32 -26.14
C VAL A 568 -60.18 -62.17 -25.15
N ALA A 569 -59.93 -62.43 -23.88
CA ALA A 569 -59.83 -61.39 -22.85
C ALA A 569 -58.36 -61.03 -22.60
N GLY A 570 -58.10 -59.77 -22.29
CA GLY A 570 -56.74 -59.27 -22.13
C GLY A 570 -56.67 -57.77 -21.91
N SER A 571 -55.58 -57.15 -22.35
CA SER A 571 -55.42 -55.70 -22.29
C SER A 571 -54.70 -55.14 -23.53
N SER A 572 -54.92 -53.86 -23.80
CA SER A 572 -54.27 -53.10 -24.87
C SER A 572 -54.55 -53.67 -26.26
N PHE A 573 -55.79 -54.08 -26.51
CA PHE A 573 -56.25 -54.62 -27.79
C PHE A 573 -56.75 -53.56 -28.78
N THR A 574 -56.95 -52.32 -28.34
CA THR A 574 -57.34 -51.24 -29.26
C THR A 574 -56.27 -51.05 -30.33
N GLY A 575 -56.68 -51.05 -31.59
CA GLY A 575 -55.75 -50.95 -32.73
C GLY A 575 -54.98 -52.24 -33.04
N ALA A 576 -55.41 -53.40 -32.53
CA ALA A 576 -54.84 -54.69 -32.95
C ALA A 576 -54.89 -54.85 -34.47
N THR A 577 -53.75 -55.25 -35.04
CA THR A 577 -53.54 -55.41 -36.49
C THR A 577 -53.58 -56.86 -36.91
N SER A 578 -53.25 -57.79 -36.03
CA SER A 578 -53.36 -59.22 -36.29
C SER A 578 -53.61 -60.03 -35.03
N VAL A 579 -54.28 -61.16 -35.19
CA VAL A 579 -54.37 -62.23 -34.19
C VAL A 579 -53.91 -63.51 -34.86
N ARG A 580 -53.01 -64.25 -34.20
CA ARG A 580 -52.48 -65.52 -34.70
C ARG A 580 -52.80 -66.66 -33.75
N LEU A 581 -53.14 -67.80 -34.34
CA LEU A 581 -53.28 -69.10 -33.72
C LEU A 581 -52.08 -69.96 -34.15
N GLY A 582 -51.07 -70.10 -33.29
CA GLY A 582 -49.75 -70.57 -33.71
C GLY A 582 -49.15 -69.60 -34.74
N ASP A 583 -48.76 -70.11 -35.90
CA ASP A 583 -48.24 -69.30 -37.00
C ASP A 583 -49.33 -68.77 -37.95
N THR A 584 -50.58 -69.24 -37.78
CA THR A 584 -51.69 -68.92 -38.68
C THR A 584 -52.42 -67.66 -38.24
N GLU A 585 -52.54 -66.68 -39.12
CA GLU A 585 -53.35 -65.49 -38.89
C GLU A 585 -54.85 -65.80 -39.03
N VAL A 586 -55.65 -65.34 -38.08
CA VAL A 586 -57.08 -65.66 -37.99
C VAL A 586 -57.94 -64.39 -37.99
N PRO A 587 -59.14 -64.42 -38.60
CA PRO A 587 -60.05 -63.27 -38.57
C PRO A 587 -60.45 -62.92 -37.14
N PHE A 588 -60.52 -61.62 -36.83
CA PHE A 588 -60.91 -61.14 -35.52
C PHE A 588 -61.67 -59.81 -35.61
N GLN A 589 -62.37 -59.49 -34.52
CA GLN A 589 -63.03 -58.21 -34.29
C GLN A 589 -62.58 -57.66 -32.94
N VAL A 590 -62.14 -56.41 -32.91
CA VAL A 590 -61.88 -55.68 -31.65
C VAL A 590 -63.22 -55.23 -31.07
N LEU A 591 -63.59 -55.76 -29.90
CA LEU A 591 -64.82 -55.37 -29.22
C LEU A 591 -64.57 -54.25 -28.20
N SER A 592 -63.43 -54.26 -27.53
CA SER A 592 -62.96 -53.23 -26.61
C SER A 592 -61.46 -53.37 -26.38
N ASP A 593 -60.84 -52.45 -25.63
CA ASP A 593 -59.41 -52.54 -25.28
C ASP A 593 -59.03 -53.81 -24.49
N THR A 594 -60.01 -54.52 -23.94
CA THR A 594 -59.81 -55.73 -23.14
C THR A 594 -60.47 -56.98 -23.71
N LYS A 595 -61.15 -56.87 -24.86
CA LYS A 595 -61.84 -58.01 -25.50
C LYS A 595 -61.72 -58.00 -27.02
N LEU A 596 -61.29 -59.13 -27.59
CA LEU A 596 -61.42 -59.47 -29.00
C LEU A 596 -62.39 -60.63 -29.18
N GLN A 597 -63.04 -60.71 -30.32
CA GLN A 597 -63.69 -61.92 -30.81
C GLN A 597 -62.87 -62.47 -31.98
N VAL A 598 -62.51 -63.74 -31.94
CA VAL A 598 -61.66 -64.40 -32.93
C VAL A 598 -62.41 -65.57 -33.54
N THR A 599 -62.38 -65.70 -34.86
CA THR A 599 -62.94 -66.85 -35.57
C THR A 599 -61.82 -67.84 -35.88
N VAL A 600 -61.80 -68.95 -35.15
CA VAL A 600 -60.86 -70.05 -35.37
C VAL A 600 -61.32 -70.87 -36.57
N PRO A 601 -60.55 -70.96 -37.66
CA PRO A 601 -60.88 -71.81 -38.80
C PRO A 601 -60.67 -73.29 -38.48
N ALA A 602 -61.08 -74.18 -39.38
CA ALA A 602 -60.70 -75.59 -39.28
C ALA A 602 -59.16 -75.70 -39.26
N THR A 603 -58.63 -76.39 -38.26
CA THR A 603 -57.19 -76.54 -37.99
C THR A 603 -56.93 -77.95 -37.49
N ALA A 604 -55.70 -78.46 -37.63
CA ALA A 604 -55.34 -79.77 -37.09
C ALA A 604 -55.60 -79.83 -35.56
N ALA A 605 -55.87 -81.02 -35.03
CA ALA A 605 -55.98 -81.20 -33.59
C ALA A 605 -54.63 -80.86 -32.92
N GLY A 606 -54.66 -80.03 -31.88
CA GLY A 606 -53.43 -79.50 -31.29
C GLY A 606 -53.68 -78.33 -30.32
N SER A 607 -52.60 -77.88 -29.67
CA SER A 607 -52.62 -76.73 -28.77
C SER A 607 -51.82 -75.58 -29.38
N TYR A 608 -52.48 -74.44 -29.55
CA TYR A 608 -51.95 -73.30 -30.29
C TYR A 608 -51.88 -72.06 -29.40
N LEU A 609 -50.77 -71.34 -29.43
CA LEU A 609 -50.66 -70.04 -28.77
C LEU A 609 -51.52 -69.02 -29.50
N VAL A 610 -52.30 -68.24 -28.75
CA VAL A 610 -53.01 -67.07 -29.26
C VAL A 610 -52.14 -65.85 -29.01
N THR A 611 -51.65 -65.27 -30.09
CA THR A 611 -50.84 -64.04 -30.07
C THR A 611 -51.62 -62.90 -30.67
N VAL A 612 -51.74 -61.80 -29.94
CA VAL A 612 -52.34 -60.56 -30.44
C VAL A 612 -51.22 -59.57 -30.75
N THR A 613 -51.23 -58.97 -31.93
CA THR A 613 -50.28 -57.91 -32.30
C THR A 613 -51.00 -56.59 -32.45
N THR A 614 -50.46 -55.55 -31.81
CA THR A 614 -50.84 -54.14 -32.02
C THR A 614 -49.62 -53.36 -32.52
N PRO A 615 -49.76 -52.07 -32.90
CA PRO A 615 -48.62 -51.21 -33.19
C PRO A 615 -47.61 -51.10 -32.04
N SER A 616 -48.01 -51.44 -30.81
CA SER A 616 -47.14 -51.48 -29.62
C SER A 616 -46.41 -52.81 -29.43
N GLY A 617 -46.55 -53.75 -30.36
CA GLY A 617 -45.90 -55.06 -30.35
C GLY A 617 -46.87 -56.24 -30.21
N SER A 618 -46.29 -57.43 -30.12
CA SER A 618 -47.05 -58.68 -29.91
C SER A 618 -47.25 -58.99 -28.43
N SER A 619 -48.28 -59.79 -28.13
CA SER A 619 -48.69 -60.05 -26.76
C SER A 619 -47.63 -60.79 -25.99
N VAL A 620 -47.21 -60.22 -24.85
CA VAL A 620 -46.14 -60.76 -24.00
C VAL A 620 -46.60 -61.96 -23.16
N THR A 621 -47.91 -62.11 -22.96
CA THR A 621 -48.54 -63.32 -22.41
C THR A 621 -49.47 -63.91 -23.46
N ALA A 622 -49.42 -65.23 -23.62
CA ALA A 622 -50.23 -65.97 -24.59
C ALA A 622 -51.05 -67.04 -23.87
N ALA A 623 -52.35 -67.06 -24.13
CA ALA A 623 -53.21 -68.19 -23.76
C ALA A 623 -53.17 -69.24 -24.88
N LYS A 624 -53.38 -70.50 -24.54
CA LYS A 624 -53.43 -71.60 -25.52
C LYS A 624 -54.88 -71.97 -25.83
N TYR A 625 -55.20 -72.07 -27.11
CA TYR A 625 -56.43 -72.67 -27.59
C TYR A 625 -56.17 -74.13 -27.98
N THR A 626 -57.05 -75.04 -27.56
CA THR A 626 -56.92 -76.48 -27.88
C THR A 626 -57.99 -76.91 -28.90
N ALA A 627 -57.55 -77.24 -30.11
CA ALA A 627 -58.39 -77.87 -31.13
C ALA A 627 -58.42 -79.39 -30.90
N ARG A 628 -59.62 -79.97 -30.79
CA ARG A 628 -59.86 -81.40 -30.55
C ARG A 628 -60.41 -82.06 -31.81
N ALA A 629 -59.95 -83.28 -32.11
CA ALA A 629 -60.34 -84.06 -33.28
C ALA A 629 -61.86 -84.22 -33.42
#